data_AF-A0A947QTD8-F1
#
_entry.id   AF-A0A947QTD8-F1
#
_cell.length_a   1.000
_cell.length_b   1.000
_cell.length_c   1.000
_cell.angle_alpha   90.00
_cell.angle_beta   90.00
_cell.angle_gamma   90.00
#
_symmetry.space_group_name_H-M   'P 1'
#
loop_
_entity.id
_entity.type
_entity.pdbx_description
1 polymer ?
#
loop_
_entity_poly.entity_id
_entity_poly.type
_entity_poly.pdbx_seq_one_letter_code
_entity_poly.pdbx_strand_id
1 'polypeptide(L)'
;MGDNTPKLQTGDDIAIAAVSQQTKELTEAEEVAQSNELADTLTSLQSLIERNAKRINQVRQDLREKRESLKSVYDNDGQLSGAQEELKQYDQKVRERRVQISNDPQAVTLRNDIGELNESKKDLEMALSDHLVNYYQLTNSTSFDTSDGDQWEFKITAKVKTQRK
;
A
#
# COMPACT_ATOMS: atom_id res chain seq x y z
N MET A 1 4.16 11.15 -38.55
CA MET A 1 3.90 9.71 -38.40
C MET A 1 2.43 9.56 -38.08
N GLY A 2 1.62 9.21 -39.09
CA GLY A 2 0.17 9.05 -38.94
C GLY A 2 -0.14 7.57 -38.74
N ASP A 3 -0.65 7.24 -37.56
CA ASP A 3 -1.03 5.90 -37.15
C ASP A 3 -2.25 5.45 -37.96
N ASN A 4 -2.09 4.42 -38.80
CA ASN A 4 -3.14 3.88 -39.66
C ASN A 4 -3.44 2.45 -39.24
N THR A 5 -4.07 2.30 -38.08
CA THR A 5 -4.69 1.04 -37.68
C THR A 5 -6.09 0.95 -38.28
N PRO A 6 -6.46 -0.14 -38.98
CA PRO A 6 -7.82 -0.31 -39.46
C PRO A 6 -8.74 -0.46 -38.24
N LYS A 7 -9.69 0.46 -38.08
CA LYS A 7 -10.77 0.32 -37.08
C LYS A 7 -11.52 -0.97 -37.39
N LEU A 8 -11.27 -2.00 -36.60
CA LEU A 8 -12.06 -3.22 -36.61
C LEU A 8 -13.50 -2.82 -36.25
N GLN A 9 -14.43 -2.99 -37.19
CA GLN A 9 -15.85 -2.79 -36.94
C GLN A 9 -16.26 -3.71 -35.80
N THR A 10 -16.64 -3.13 -34.68
CA THR A 10 -17.15 -3.85 -33.52
C THR A 10 -18.50 -4.47 -33.88
N GLY A 11 -18.82 -5.66 -33.37
CA GLY A 11 -20.07 -6.37 -33.68
C GLY A 11 -21.34 -5.54 -33.42
N ASP A 12 -21.24 -4.58 -32.49
CA ASP A 12 -22.29 -3.61 -32.18
C ASP A 12 -22.57 -2.64 -33.36
N ASP A 13 -21.55 -2.24 -34.13
CA ASP A 13 -21.71 -1.34 -35.28
C ASP A 13 -22.43 -2.02 -36.46
N ILE A 14 -22.26 -3.35 -36.59
CA ILE A 14 -22.93 -4.16 -37.62
C ILE A 14 -24.41 -4.37 -37.23
N ALA A 15 -24.69 -4.58 -35.95
CA ALA A 15 -26.05 -4.70 -35.44
C ALA A 15 -26.85 -3.40 -35.59
N ILE A 16 -26.24 -2.25 -35.30
CA ILE A 16 -26.89 -0.93 -35.43
C ILE A 16 -27.15 -0.59 -36.90
N ALA A 17 -26.22 -0.92 -37.81
CA ALA A 17 -26.41 -0.69 -39.24
C ALA A 17 -27.56 -1.51 -39.83
N ALA A 18 -27.73 -2.77 -39.40
CA ALA A 18 -28.81 -3.64 -39.86
C ALA A 18 -30.21 -3.13 -39.44
N VAL A 19 -30.34 -2.63 -38.21
CA VAL A 19 -31.62 -2.09 -37.70
C VAL A 19 -32.02 -0.80 -38.43
N SER A 20 -31.06 0.01 -38.87
CA SER A 20 -31.34 1.30 -39.51
C SER A 20 -31.82 1.24 -40.96
N GLN A 21 -31.69 0.09 -41.65
CA GLN A 21 -32.14 -0.08 -43.04
C GLN A 21 -33.58 -0.60 -43.18
N GLN A 22 -34.26 -0.89 -42.07
CA GLN A 22 -35.52 -1.64 -42.01
C GLN A 22 -36.79 -0.78 -41.94
N THR A 23 -36.76 0.45 -42.48
CA THR A 23 -37.94 1.32 -42.65
C THR A 23 -38.35 1.43 -44.12
N LYS A 24 -38.65 0.28 -44.72
CA LYS A 24 -39.40 0.15 -45.99
C LYS A 24 -40.72 -0.55 -45.68
N GLU A 25 -41.85 -0.04 -46.19
CA GLU A 25 -43.13 -0.74 -46.12
C GLU A 25 -43.01 -2.11 -46.78
N LEU A 26 -43.06 -3.17 -45.98
CA LEU A 26 -42.95 -4.58 -46.36
C LEU A 26 -44.36 -5.16 -46.51
N THR A 27 -44.53 -6.11 -47.42
CA THR A 27 -45.78 -6.87 -47.49
C THR A 27 -45.91 -7.82 -46.29
N GLU A 28 -47.12 -8.15 -45.82
CA GLU A 28 -47.33 -9.05 -44.66
C GLU A 28 -46.53 -10.37 -44.78
N ALA A 29 -46.34 -10.88 -45.99
CA ALA A 29 -45.55 -12.09 -46.24
C ALA A 29 -44.03 -11.90 -46.01
N GLU A 30 -43.50 -10.72 -46.31
CA GLU A 30 -42.08 -10.39 -46.12
C GLU A 30 -41.77 -10.07 -44.65
N GLU A 31 -42.71 -9.44 -43.92
CA GLU A 31 -42.57 -9.25 -42.48
C GLU A 31 -42.56 -10.58 -41.72
N VAL A 32 -43.42 -11.53 -42.10
CA VAL A 32 -43.45 -12.88 -41.51
C VAL A 32 -42.16 -13.64 -41.80
N ALA A 33 -41.60 -13.53 -43.01
CA ALA A 33 -40.33 -14.17 -43.36
C ALA A 33 -39.14 -13.59 -42.57
N GLN A 34 -39.04 -12.27 -42.44
CA GLN A 34 -37.99 -11.61 -41.65
C GLN A 34 -38.14 -11.90 -40.15
N SER A 35 -39.36 -11.98 -39.64
CA SER A 35 -39.64 -12.36 -38.25
C SER A 35 -39.20 -13.79 -37.94
N ASN A 36 -39.44 -14.73 -38.86
CA ASN A 36 -38.98 -16.11 -38.71
C ASN A 36 -37.44 -16.23 -38.75
N GLU A 37 -36.77 -15.53 -39.66
CA GLU A 37 -35.29 -15.50 -39.72
C GLU A 37 -34.68 -14.87 -38.46
N LEU A 38 -35.31 -13.82 -37.93
CA LEU A 38 -34.93 -13.21 -36.66
C LEU A 38 -35.14 -14.17 -35.48
N ALA A 39 -36.23 -14.94 -35.48
CA ALA A 39 -36.51 -15.93 -34.44
C ALA A 39 -35.47 -17.08 -34.46
N ASP A 40 -35.07 -17.54 -35.65
CA ASP A 40 -34.05 -18.58 -35.82
C ASP A 40 -32.66 -18.10 -35.37
N THR A 41 -32.30 -16.87 -35.74
CA THR A 41 -31.02 -16.26 -35.31
C THR A 41 -30.98 -16.01 -33.81
N LEU A 42 -32.07 -15.54 -33.19
CA LEU A 42 -32.18 -15.39 -31.74
C LEU A 42 -32.04 -16.74 -31.01
N THR A 43 -32.68 -17.78 -31.53
CA THR A 43 -32.59 -19.14 -30.97
C THR A 43 -31.16 -19.68 -31.06
N SER A 44 -30.48 -19.47 -32.20
CA SER A 44 -29.08 -19.83 -32.39
C SER A 44 -28.16 -19.08 -31.42
N LEU A 45 -28.34 -17.76 -31.29
CA LEU A 45 -27.58 -16.91 -30.35
C LEU A 45 -27.80 -17.39 -28.91
N GLN A 46 -29.04 -17.65 -28.51
CA GLN A 46 -29.36 -18.14 -27.17
C GLN A 46 -28.66 -19.48 -26.89
N SER A 47 -28.66 -20.41 -27.85
CA SER A 47 -27.94 -21.69 -27.70
C SER A 47 -26.42 -21.50 -27.53
N LEU A 48 -25.86 -20.48 -28.16
CA LEU A 48 -24.44 -20.17 -28.10
C LEU A 48 -24.07 -19.48 -26.78
N ILE A 49 -24.92 -18.56 -26.31
CA ILE A 49 -24.83 -17.93 -24.99
C ILE A 49 -24.91 -18.98 -23.90
N GLU A 50 -25.88 -19.89 -23.95
CA GLU A 50 -26.04 -20.95 -22.96
C GLU A 50 -24.84 -21.90 -22.93
N ARG A 51 -24.32 -22.31 -24.09
CA ARG A 51 -23.11 -23.14 -24.18
C ARG A 51 -21.91 -22.42 -23.57
N ASN A 52 -21.70 -21.15 -23.90
CA ASN A 52 -20.60 -20.35 -23.37
C ASN A 52 -20.75 -20.12 -21.86
N ALA A 53 -21.94 -19.83 -21.36
CA ALA A 53 -22.21 -19.65 -19.93
C ALA A 53 -21.90 -20.93 -19.14
N LYS A 54 -22.35 -22.09 -19.65
CA LYS A 54 -22.01 -23.40 -19.05
C LYS A 54 -20.51 -23.65 -19.08
N ARG A 55 -19.83 -23.34 -20.19
CA ARG A 55 -18.38 -23.53 -20.32
C ARG A 55 -17.60 -22.62 -19.36
N ILE A 56 -18.01 -21.37 -19.18
CA ILE A 56 -17.39 -20.44 -18.22
C ILE A 56 -17.53 -21.00 -16.80
N ASN A 57 -18.68 -21.53 -16.42
CA ASN A 57 -18.87 -22.11 -15.10
C ASN A 57 -17.97 -23.32 -14.86
N GLN A 58 -17.83 -24.20 -15.86
CA GLN A 58 -16.88 -25.32 -15.79
C GLN A 58 -15.43 -24.83 -15.64
N VAL A 59 -14.99 -23.90 -16.49
CA VAL A 59 -13.63 -23.35 -16.43
C VAL A 59 -13.35 -22.67 -15.08
N ARG A 60 -14.34 -22.01 -14.49
CA ARG A 60 -14.23 -21.43 -13.14
C ARG A 60 -14.02 -22.49 -12.07
N GLN A 61 -14.74 -23.60 -12.14
CA GLN A 61 -14.58 -24.72 -11.22
C GLN A 61 -13.19 -25.36 -11.39
N ASP A 62 -12.79 -25.67 -12.61
CA ASP A 62 -11.47 -26.23 -12.92
C ASP A 62 -10.34 -25.32 -12.41
N LEU A 63 -10.46 -23.99 -12.60
CA LEU A 63 -9.50 -23.03 -12.08
C LEU A 63 -9.38 -23.05 -10.56
N ARG A 64 -10.51 -23.20 -9.86
CA ARG A 64 -10.53 -23.29 -8.40
C ARG A 64 -9.82 -24.55 -7.94
N GLU A 65 -10.14 -25.69 -8.53
CA GLU A 65 -9.53 -26.99 -8.21
C GLU A 65 -8.02 -26.99 -8.49
N LYS A 66 -7.58 -26.40 -9.62
CA LYS A 66 -6.14 -26.28 -9.93
C LYS A 66 -5.41 -25.35 -8.99
N ARG A 67 -6.03 -24.25 -8.55
CA ARG A 67 -5.44 -23.35 -7.54
C ARG A 67 -5.29 -24.04 -6.18
N GLU A 68 -6.30 -24.79 -5.77
CA GLU A 68 -6.25 -25.57 -4.53
C GLU A 68 -5.20 -26.69 -4.61
N SER A 69 -5.13 -27.39 -5.74
CA SER A 69 -4.09 -28.38 -5.99
C SER A 69 -2.69 -27.77 -5.92
N LEU A 70 -2.49 -26.60 -6.55
CA LEU A 70 -1.23 -25.89 -6.52
C LEU A 70 -0.86 -25.45 -5.09
N LYS A 71 -1.83 -24.95 -4.32
CA LYS A 71 -1.62 -24.63 -2.91
C LYS A 71 -1.20 -25.87 -2.12
N SER A 72 -1.87 -27.00 -2.33
CA SER A 72 -1.53 -28.26 -1.68
C SER A 72 -0.13 -28.76 -2.04
N VAL A 73 0.36 -28.52 -3.26
CA VAL A 73 1.75 -28.83 -3.64
C VAL A 73 2.73 -28.05 -2.78
N TYR A 74 2.51 -26.74 -2.57
CA TYR A 74 3.37 -25.94 -1.71
C TYR A 74 3.25 -26.31 -0.24
N ASP A 75 2.04 -26.57 0.26
CA ASP A 75 1.80 -26.94 1.66
C ASP A 75 2.44 -28.31 2.01
N ASN A 76 2.54 -29.22 1.03
CA ASN A 76 3.15 -30.54 1.18
C ASN A 76 4.64 -30.57 0.82
N ASP A 77 5.22 -29.47 0.34
CA ASP A 77 6.63 -29.41 -0.02
C ASP A 77 7.49 -29.40 1.24
N GLY A 78 8.12 -30.55 1.52
CA GLY A 78 8.93 -30.72 2.72
C GLY A 78 10.18 -29.83 2.76
N GLN A 79 10.71 -29.42 1.60
CA GLN A 79 11.87 -28.51 1.56
C GLN A 79 11.47 -27.09 1.96
N LEU A 80 10.34 -26.60 1.45
CA LEU A 80 9.77 -25.31 1.82
C LEU A 80 9.37 -25.27 3.29
N SER A 81 8.71 -26.32 3.78
CA SER A 81 8.34 -26.45 5.19
C SER A 81 9.59 -26.45 6.09
N GLY A 82 10.62 -27.23 5.75
CA GLY A 82 11.89 -27.25 6.47
C GLY A 82 12.59 -25.88 6.47
N ALA A 83 12.65 -25.19 5.33
CA ALA A 83 13.22 -23.85 5.23
C ALA A 83 12.45 -22.82 6.09
N GLN A 84 11.11 -22.93 6.15
CA GLN A 84 10.29 -22.07 7.00
C GLN A 84 10.51 -22.35 8.50
N GLU A 85 10.70 -23.61 8.88
CA GLU A 85 11.04 -23.98 10.26
C GLU A 85 12.44 -23.48 10.65
N GLU A 86 13.43 -23.65 9.78
CA GLU A 86 14.78 -23.11 9.99
C GLU A 86 14.74 -21.59 10.16
N LEU A 87 13.99 -20.86 9.32
CA LEU A 87 13.82 -19.42 9.46
C LEU A 87 13.26 -19.04 10.83
N LYS A 88 12.20 -19.73 11.29
CA LYS A 88 11.62 -19.50 12.63
C LYS A 88 12.64 -19.75 13.73
N GLN A 89 13.46 -20.80 13.62
CA GLN A 89 14.52 -21.08 14.59
C GLN A 89 15.59 -20.00 14.61
N TYR A 90 16.02 -19.51 13.44
CA TYR A 90 16.98 -18.41 13.36
C TYR A 90 16.41 -17.12 13.94
N ASP A 91 15.16 -16.79 13.63
CA ASP A 91 14.47 -15.63 14.21
C ASP A 91 14.39 -15.72 15.73
N GLN A 92 14.07 -16.90 16.26
CA GLN A 92 14.06 -17.13 17.70
C GLN A 92 15.46 -16.94 18.30
N LYS A 93 16.50 -17.52 17.72
CA LYS A 93 17.89 -17.35 18.17
C LYS A 93 18.34 -15.90 18.14
N VAL A 94 17.97 -15.14 17.11
CA VAL A 94 18.25 -13.69 17.02
C VAL A 94 17.56 -12.93 18.14
N ARG A 95 16.29 -13.23 18.43
CA ARG A 95 15.54 -12.61 19.53
C ARG A 95 16.17 -12.92 20.88
N GLU A 96 16.49 -14.18 21.14
CA GLU A 96 17.16 -14.62 22.36
C GLU A 96 18.51 -13.92 22.53
N ARG A 97 19.32 -13.83 21.46
CA ARG A 97 20.60 -13.13 21.50
C ARG A 97 20.44 -11.63 21.75
N ARG A 98 19.42 -10.98 21.18
CA ARG A 98 19.10 -9.56 21.47
C ARG A 98 18.73 -9.35 22.94
N VAL A 99 17.95 -10.26 23.52
CA VAL A 99 17.61 -10.20 24.94
C VAL A 99 18.86 -10.40 25.80
N GLN A 100 19.73 -11.36 25.46
CA GLN A 100 20.99 -11.57 26.16
C GLN A 100 21.88 -10.32 26.11
N ILE A 101 22.06 -9.72 24.94
CA ILE A 101 22.84 -8.47 24.78
C ILE A 101 22.20 -7.34 25.59
N SER A 102 20.87 -7.23 25.57
CA SER A 102 20.16 -6.21 26.33
C SER A 102 20.32 -6.35 27.84
N ASN A 103 20.52 -7.58 28.33
CA ASN A 103 20.73 -7.89 29.74
C ASN A 103 22.22 -8.01 30.11
N ASP A 104 23.12 -7.87 29.13
CA ASP A 104 24.56 -7.86 29.36
C ASP A 104 24.90 -6.68 30.29
N PRO A 105 25.61 -6.92 31.40
CA PRO A 105 26.03 -5.87 32.31
C PRO A 105 26.64 -4.65 31.61
N GLN A 106 27.45 -4.85 30.56
CA GLN A 106 28.04 -3.74 29.81
C GLN A 106 26.99 -2.88 29.10
N ALA A 107 25.99 -3.51 28.49
CA ALA A 107 24.91 -2.81 27.80
C ALA A 107 23.96 -2.09 28.77
N VAL A 108 23.73 -2.68 29.95
CA VAL A 108 22.95 -2.05 31.03
C VAL A 108 23.67 -0.83 31.58
N THR A 109 24.97 -0.93 31.88
CA THR A 109 25.79 0.20 32.32
C THR A 109 25.75 1.32 31.29
N LEU A 110 26.00 1.03 30.02
CA LEU A 110 25.95 2.05 28.96
C LEU A 110 24.58 2.75 28.86
N ARG A 111 23.47 2.03 29.07
CA ARG A 111 22.14 2.65 29.08
C ARG A 111 21.95 3.58 30.28
N ASN A 112 22.44 3.18 31.44
CA ASN A 112 22.38 4.02 32.63
C ASN A 112 23.24 5.27 32.44
N ASP A 113 24.48 5.12 31.94
CA ASP A 113 25.37 6.24 31.64
C ASP A 113 24.73 7.21 30.64
N ILE A 114 24.09 6.70 29.59
CA ILE A 114 23.33 7.53 28.63
C ILE A 114 22.17 8.26 29.34
N GLY A 115 21.48 7.59 30.26
CA GLY A 115 20.41 8.20 31.06
C GLY A 115 20.93 9.36 31.92
N GLU A 116 22.00 9.11 32.69
CA GLU A 116 22.65 10.10 33.55
C GLU A 116 23.20 11.29 32.77
N LEU A 117 23.81 11.05 31.60
CA LEU A 117 24.30 12.11 30.72
C LEU A 117 23.16 12.97 30.17
N ASN A 118 22.01 12.38 29.84
CA ASN A 118 20.85 13.12 29.37
C ASN A 118 20.21 13.96 30.48
N GLU A 119 20.15 13.43 31.70
CA GLU A 119 19.67 14.19 32.86
C GLU A 119 20.61 15.35 33.18
N SER A 120 21.91 15.07 33.26
CA SER A 120 22.95 16.10 33.46
C SER A 120 22.91 17.18 32.38
N LYS A 121 22.73 16.79 31.12
CA LYS A 121 22.57 17.73 29.99
C LYS A 121 21.36 18.64 30.21
N LYS A 122 20.21 18.08 30.59
CA LYS A 122 18.99 18.85 30.80
C LYS A 122 19.13 19.85 31.95
N ASP A 123 19.76 19.44 33.05
CA ASP A 123 20.00 20.31 34.19
C ASP A 123 20.95 21.46 33.83
N LEU A 124 22.02 21.17 33.08
CA LEU A 124 22.93 22.20 32.55
C LEU A 124 22.23 23.15 31.58
N GLU A 125 21.37 22.64 30.69
CA GLU A 125 20.58 23.47 29.76
C GLU A 125 19.60 24.38 30.51
N MET A 126 18.97 23.90 31.60
CA MET A 126 18.11 24.71 32.45
C MET A 126 18.90 25.80 33.18
N ALA A 127 20.01 25.44 33.82
CA ALA A 127 20.87 26.41 34.50
C ALA A 127 21.42 27.46 33.52
N LEU A 128 21.85 27.04 32.33
CA LEU A 128 22.31 27.94 31.28
C LEU A 128 21.20 28.87 30.81
N SER A 129 19.98 28.35 30.60
CA SER A 129 18.82 29.18 30.24
C SER A 129 18.55 30.27 31.28
N ASP A 130 18.56 29.91 32.56
CA ASP A 130 18.35 30.88 33.65
C ASP A 130 19.45 31.94 33.67
N HIS A 131 20.71 31.53 33.49
CA HIS A 131 21.85 32.46 33.40
C HIS A 131 21.75 33.40 32.19
N LEU A 132 21.36 32.89 31.02
CA LEU A 132 21.20 33.68 29.79
C LEU A 132 20.07 34.71 29.92
N VAL A 133 18.96 34.34 30.57
CA VAL A 133 17.88 35.29 30.87
C VAL A 133 18.36 36.39 31.82
N ASN A 134 19.07 36.03 32.90
CA ASN A 134 19.63 37.00 33.83
C ASN A 134 20.66 37.93 33.15
N TYR A 135 21.52 37.37 32.30
CA TYR A 135 22.50 38.13 31.52
C TYR A 135 21.82 39.15 30.61
N TYR A 136 20.77 38.75 29.90
CA TYR A 136 19.99 39.67 29.07
C TYR A 136 19.30 40.76 29.91
N GLN A 137 18.76 40.43 31.08
CA GLN A 137 18.15 41.44 31.96
C GLN A 137 19.15 42.50 32.43
N LEU A 138 20.42 42.12 32.63
CA LEU A 138 21.47 43.03 33.09
C LEU A 138 22.10 43.84 31.95
N THR A 139 22.28 43.24 30.78
CA THR A 139 23.08 43.82 29.69
C THR A 139 22.26 44.26 28.47
N ASN A 140 21.02 43.78 28.35
CA ASN A 140 20.19 43.84 27.15
C ASN A 140 20.88 43.29 25.87
N SER A 141 21.94 42.49 26.02
CA SER A 141 22.64 41.83 24.92
C SER A 141 22.16 40.39 24.74
N THR A 142 21.95 39.98 23.50
CA THR A 142 21.64 38.60 23.09
C THR A 142 22.85 37.83 22.56
N SER A 143 24.06 38.35 22.82
CA SER A 143 25.32 37.71 22.46
C SER A 143 26.32 37.80 23.60
N PHE A 144 27.16 36.77 23.74
CA PHE A 144 28.26 36.75 24.71
C PHE A 144 29.52 36.16 24.08
N ASP A 145 30.67 36.62 24.52
CA ASP A 145 31.97 36.12 24.07
C ASP A 145 32.40 34.93 24.94
N THR A 146 32.91 33.89 24.29
CA THR A 146 33.51 32.73 24.96
C THR A 146 34.99 32.96 25.22
N SER A 147 35.55 32.22 26.18
CA SER A 147 36.98 32.29 26.53
C SER A 147 37.90 31.96 25.35
N ASP A 148 37.38 31.25 24.35
CA ASP A 148 38.12 30.82 23.16
C ASP A 148 38.11 31.88 22.05
N GLY A 149 37.45 33.02 22.28
CA GLY A 149 37.36 34.13 21.35
C GLY A 149 36.19 34.06 20.37
N ASP A 150 35.32 33.05 20.50
CA ASP A 150 34.11 32.94 19.69
C ASP A 150 32.95 33.70 20.33
N GLN A 151 32.17 34.40 19.51
CA GLN A 151 30.93 35.06 19.96
C GLN A 151 29.74 34.14 19.73
N TRP A 152 28.97 33.87 20.78
CA TRP A 152 27.78 33.03 20.72
C TRP A 152 26.52 33.90 20.86
N GLU A 153 25.56 33.68 19.97
CA GLU A 153 24.24 34.33 20.01
C GLU A 153 23.20 33.40 20.63
N PHE A 154 22.29 33.96 21.43
CA PHE A 154 21.19 33.22 22.03
C PHE A 154 19.87 33.96 21.89
N LYS A 155 18.76 33.22 21.93
CA LYS A 155 17.40 33.77 21.81
C LYS A 155 16.55 33.41 23.01
N ILE A 156 15.95 34.41 23.65
CA ILE A 156 14.98 34.22 24.71
C ILE A 156 13.60 33.99 24.09
N THR A 157 12.98 32.84 24.41
CA THR A 157 11.63 32.51 23.93
C THR A 157 10.72 32.22 25.11
N ALA A 158 9.69 33.03 25.32
CA ALA A 158 8.61 32.74 26.26
C ALA A 158 7.48 31.99 25.55
N LYS A 159 6.98 30.90 26.14
CA LYS A 159 5.79 30.17 25.63
C LYS A 159 4.72 30.11 26.71
N VAL A 160 3.50 30.54 26.37
CA VAL A 160 2.31 30.37 27.21
C VAL A 160 1.84 28.92 27.13
N LYS A 161 1.66 28.26 28.27
CA LYS A 161 1.02 26.93 28.32
C LYS A 161 -0.51 27.12 28.35
N THR A 162 -1.22 26.28 27.60
CA THR A 162 -2.70 26.28 27.55
C THR A 162 -3.30 26.15 28.96
N GLN A 163 -4.29 27.00 29.28
CA GLN A 163 -5.08 26.91 30.49
C GLN A 163 -5.76 25.54 30.56
N ARG A 164 -5.53 24.79 31.65
CA ARG A 164 -6.36 23.62 31.97
C ARG A 164 -7.73 24.16 32.43
N LYS A 165 -8.79 23.74 31.74
CA LYS A 165 -10.19 23.91 32.19
C LYS A 165 -10.48 22.97 33.35
#